data_AF-A0A4Y2MFA4-F1
#
_entry.id   AF-A0A4Y2MFA4-F1
#
_cell.length_a   1.000
_cell.length_b   1.000
_cell.length_c   1.000
_cell.angle_alpha   90.00
_cell.angle_beta   90.00
_cell.angle_gamma   90.00
#
_symmetry.space_group_name_H-M   'P 1'
#
loop_
_entity.id
_entity.type
_entity.pdbx_description
1 polymer ?
#
loop_
_entity_poly.entity_id
_entity_poly.type
_entity_poly.pdbx_seq_one_letter_code
_entity_poly.pdbx_strand_id
1 'polypeptide(L)'
;MFYNIILQIRTFSFRKLASHLENVDICTFVATDDADVHIVKTTIETYEKIKKQVVAIGQDVDILVLLTALTPVYIDILMLKEGKVKVKNRFYSSKDL
;
A
#
# COMPACT_ATOMS: atom_id res chain seq x y z
N MET A 1 -27.27 -5.70 -17.91
CA MET A 1 -27.42 -4.23 -17.82
C MET A 1 -27.03 -3.69 -16.44
N PHE A 2 -27.55 -4.24 -15.33
CA PHE A 2 -27.21 -3.81 -13.97
C PHE A 2 -25.72 -3.90 -13.59
N TYR A 3 -25.02 -4.95 -14.02
CA TYR A 3 -23.58 -5.13 -13.75
C TYR A 3 -22.72 -3.98 -14.30
N ASN A 4 -23.01 -3.51 -15.52
CA ASN A 4 -22.31 -2.38 -16.12
C ASN A 4 -22.57 -1.08 -15.36
N ILE A 5 -23.79 -0.87 -14.87
CA ILE A 5 -24.14 0.32 -14.08
C ILE A 5 -23.39 0.32 -12.74
N ILE A 6 -23.32 -0.82 -12.05
CA ILE A 6 -22.57 -0.95 -10.79
C ILE A 6 -21.07 -0.73 -11.03
N LEU A 7 -20.51 -1.32 -12.09
CA LEU A 7 -19.10 -1.15 -12.46
C LEU A 7 -18.78 0.31 -12.78
N GLN A 8 -19.67 0.99 -13.50
CA GLN A 8 -19.55 2.41 -13.87
C GLN A 8 -19.65 3.34 -12.64
N ILE A 9 -20.54 3.05 -11.69
CA ILE A 9 -20.65 3.80 -10.43
C ILE A 9 -19.40 3.61 -9.55
N ARG A 10 -18.87 2.38 -9.46
CA ARG A 10 -17.63 2.10 -8.71
C ARG A 10 -16.43 2.82 -9.32
N THR A 11 -16.24 2.72 -10.64
CA THR A 11 -15.16 3.41 -11.34
C THR A 11 -15.27 4.93 -11.21
N PHE A 12 -16.48 5.49 -11.25
CA PHE A 12 -16.70 6.92 -11.00
C PHE A 12 -16.27 7.33 -9.57
N SER A 13 -16.61 6.51 -8.57
CA SER A 13 -16.30 6.79 -7.16
C SER A 13 -14.81 6.75 -6.87
N PHE A 14 -14.07 5.77 -7.42
CA PHE A 14 -12.61 5.69 -7.26
C PHE A 14 -11.90 6.87 -7.90
N ARG A 15 -12.34 7.32 -9.09
CA ARG A 15 -11.75 8.49 -9.76
C ARG A 15 -11.95 9.77 -8.97
N LYS A 16 -13.10 9.93 -8.30
CA LYS A 16 -13.36 11.10 -7.46
C LYS A 16 -12.45 11.13 -6.23
N LEU A 17 -12.25 9.99 -5.57
CA LEU A 17 -11.30 9.87 -4.46
C LEU A 17 -9.87 10.12 -4.93
N ALA A 18 -9.47 9.50 -6.05
CA ALA A 18 -8.15 9.67 -6.65
C ALA A 18 -7.84 11.15 -6.94
N SER A 19 -8.77 11.85 -7.59
CA SER A 19 -8.63 13.28 -7.85
C SER A 19 -8.52 14.11 -6.56
N HIS A 20 -9.24 13.75 -5.50
CA HIS A 20 -9.11 14.47 -4.22
C HIS A 20 -7.75 14.29 -3.57
N LEU A 21 -7.17 13.09 -3.66
CA LEU A 21 -5.82 12.78 -3.16
C LEU A 21 -4.74 13.47 -4.01
N GLU A 22 -4.89 13.46 -5.34
CA GLU A 22 -3.98 14.14 -6.25
C GLU A 22 -3.96 15.66 -6.05
N ASN A 23 -5.09 16.26 -5.67
CA ASN A 23 -5.17 17.69 -5.33
C ASN A 23 -4.42 18.06 -4.04
N VAL A 24 -4.06 17.09 -3.21
CA VAL A 24 -3.22 17.27 -2.01
C VAL A 24 -1.83 16.63 -2.18
N ASP A 25 -1.38 16.52 -3.43
CA ASP A 25 -0.07 16.00 -3.85
C ASP A 25 0.20 14.54 -3.47
N ILE A 26 -0.86 13.74 -3.35
CA ILE A 26 -0.76 12.29 -3.17
C ILE A 26 -0.97 11.60 -4.52
N CYS A 27 0.07 10.94 -5.04
CA CYS A 27 -0.04 10.14 -6.25
C CYS A 27 -0.94 8.92 -6.00
N THR A 28 -1.83 8.63 -6.95
CA THR A 28 -2.70 7.46 -6.87
C THR A 28 -2.43 6.44 -7.97
N PHE A 29 -2.63 5.18 -7.65
CA PHE A 29 -2.53 4.06 -8.58
C PHE A 29 -3.67 3.09 -8.30
N VAL A 30 -4.41 2.70 -9.34
CA VAL A 30 -5.49 1.72 -9.25
C VAL A 30 -5.00 0.42 -9.87
N ALA A 31 -4.74 -0.59 -9.04
CA ALA A 31 -4.41 -1.92 -9.51
C ALA A 31 -5.61 -2.53 -10.25
N THR A 32 -5.35 -3.28 -11.32
CA THR A 32 -6.38 -4.02 -12.06
C THR A 32 -6.83 -5.28 -11.35
N ASP A 33 -6.03 -5.75 -10.38
CA ASP A 33 -6.27 -6.93 -9.55
C ASP A 33 -5.81 -6.59 -8.12
N ASP A 34 -5.08 -7.48 -7.46
CA ASP A 34 -4.48 -7.23 -6.15
C ASP A 34 -3.39 -6.13 -6.18
N ALA A 35 -3.40 -5.30 -5.13
CA ALA A 35 -2.47 -4.20 -4.93
C ALA A 35 -1.20 -4.63 -4.19
N ASP A 36 -1.16 -5.79 -3.53
CA ASP A 36 -0.06 -6.17 -2.62
C ASP A 36 1.31 -6.14 -3.30
N VAL A 37 1.43 -6.77 -4.48
CA VAL A 37 2.68 -6.77 -5.25
C VAL A 37 3.09 -5.35 -5.66
N HIS A 38 2.11 -4.51 -6.00
CA HIS A 38 2.36 -3.11 -6.36
C HIS A 38 2.86 -2.32 -5.16
N ILE A 39 2.24 -2.49 -3.98
CA ILE A 39 2.67 -1.86 -2.73
C ILE A 39 4.11 -2.22 -2.41
N VAL A 40 4.46 -3.51 -2.45
CA VAL A 40 5.81 -4.00 -2.13
C VAL A 40 6.84 -3.44 -3.12
N LYS A 41 6.55 -3.53 -4.42
CA LYS A 41 7.45 -3.04 -5.47
C LYS A 41 7.65 -1.52 -5.37
N THR A 42 6.57 -0.75 -5.23
CA THR A 42 6.65 0.70 -5.08
C THR A 42 7.43 1.10 -3.83
N THR A 43 7.27 0.37 -2.73
CA THR A 43 8.00 0.62 -1.48
C THR A 43 9.51 0.42 -1.67
N ILE A 44 9.93 -0.68 -2.28
CA ILE A 44 11.35 -0.97 -2.56
C ILE A 44 11.93 0.05 -3.55
N GLU A 45 11.25 0.33 -4.65
CA GLU A 45 11.69 1.33 -5.64
C GLU A 45 11.79 2.73 -5.04
N THR A 46 10.86 3.09 -4.15
CA THR A 46 10.89 4.38 -3.47
C THR A 46 12.11 4.47 -2.57
N TYR A 47 12.38 3.42 -1.78
CA TYR A 47 13.58 3.36 -0.94
C TYR A 47 14.85 3.52 -1.79
N GLU A 48 14.94 2.80 -2.92
CA GLU A 48 16.09 2.90 -3.84
C GLU A 48 16.26 4.31 -4.41
N LYS A 49 15.17 5.03 -4.69
CA LYS A 49 15.22 6.41 -5.22
C LYS A 49 15.61 7.43 -4.15
N ILE A 50 15.02 7.35 -2.97
CA ILE A 50 15.18 8.40 -1.94
C ILE A 50 16.28 8.08 -0.92
N LYS A 51 16.69 6.80 -0.81
CA LYS A 51 17.67 6.28 0.15
C LYS A 51 17.41 6.73 1.60
N LYS A 52 16.13 6.76 1.99
CA LYS A 52 15.61 7.12 3.32
C LYS A 52 14.59 6.08 3.76
N GLN A 53 14.21 6.11 5.04
CA GLN A 53 13.20 5.22 5.60
C GLN A 53 11.89 5.32 4.81
N VAL A 54 11.39 4.16 4.38
CA VAL A 54 10.06 4.02 3.76
C VAL A 54 9.17 3.24 4.73
N VAL A 55 7.90 3.64 4.80
CA VAL A 55 6.86 2.98 5.60
C VAL A 55 5.73 2.56 4.69
N ALA A 56 5.44 1.26 4.64
CA ALA A 56 4.22 0.73 4.03
C ALA A 56 3.09 0.79 5.06
N ILE A 57 1.91 1.28 4.68
CA ILE A 57 0.74 1.37 5.56
C ILE A 57 -0.31 0.40 5.04
N GLY A 58 -0.76 -0.52 5.89
CA GLY A 58 -1.75 -1.52 5.49
C GLY A 58 -2.26 -2.37 6.65
N GLN A 59 -3.45 -2.95 6.48
CA GLN A 59 -3.98 -3.90 7.45
C GLN A 59 -3.71 -5.35 7.09
N ASP A 60 -3.35 -5.67 5.86
CA ASP A 60 -3.12 -7.05 5.45
C ASP A 60 -1.85 -7.62 6.12
N VAL A 61 -1.87 -8.90 6.49
CA VAL A 61 -0.65 -9.59 6.95
C VAL A 61 0.17 -10.10 5.76
N ASP A 62 -0.47 -10.33 4.62
CA ASP A 62 0.17 -10.87 3.43
C ASP A 62 1.21 -9.88 2.88
N ILE A 63 0.95 -8.57 3.00
CA ILE A 63 1.93 -7.51 2.70
C ILE A 63 3.21 -7.65 3.55
N LEU A 64 3.12 -8.01 4.83
CA LEU A 64 4.30 -8.18 5.68
C LEU A 64 5.13 -9.38 5.25
N VAL A 65 4.45 -10.48 4.90
CA VAL A 65 5.09 -11.69 4.40
C VAL A 65 5.80 -11.40 3.08
N LEU A 66 5.13 -10.69 2.16
CA LEU A 66 5.70 -10.30 0.88
C LEU A 66 6.86 -9.30 1.02
N LEU A 67 6.76 -8.33 1.94
CA LEU A 67 7.85 -7.41 2.25
C LEU A 67 9.08 -8.17 2.73
N THR A 68 8.91 -9.13 3.64
CA THR A 68 10.02 -9.94 4.15
C THR A 68 10.65 -10.80 3.05
N ALA A 69 9.82 -11.39 2.19
CA ALA A 69 10.29 -12.28 1.13
C ALA A 69 10.99 -11.55 -0.04
N LEU A 70 10.52 -10.34 -0.39
CA LEU A 70 10.94 -9.63 -1.60
C LEU A 70 11.88 -8.45 -1.34
N THR A 71 11.94 -7.94 -0.10
CA THR A 71 12.85 -6.84 0.22
C THR A 71 14.29 -7.35 0.24
N PRO A 72 15.21 -6.71 -0.52
CA PRO A 72 16.63 -7.02 -0.44
C PRO A 72 17.17 -6.92 1.00
N VAL A 73 18.05 -7.84 1.40
CA VAL A 73 18.54 -7.98 2.79
C VAL A 73 19.18 -6.70 3.35
N TYR A 74 19.73 -5.84 2.50
CA TYR A 74 20.34 -4.57 2.91
C TYR A 74 19.33 -3.45 3.16
N ILE A 75 18.06 -3.62 2.75
CA ILE A 75 16.98 -2.64 2.89
C ILE A 75 16.13 -3.01 4.10
N ASP A 76 15.77 -2.01 4.91
CA ASP A 76 14.79 -2.17 5.99
C ASP A 76 13.55 -1.31 5.69
N ILE A 77 12.43 -1.99 5.44
CA ILE A 77 11.13 -1.36 5.26
C ILE A 77 10.30 -1.60 6.51
N LEU A 78 9.69 -0.54 7.03
CA LEU A 78 8.72 -0.64 8.11
C LEU A 78 7.32 -0.80 7.55
N MET A 79 6.51 -1.67 8.14
CA MET A 79 5.08 -1.75 7.91
C MET A 79 4.34 -1.22 9.13
N LEU A 80 3.53 -0.18 8.95
CA LEU A 80 2.59 0.31 9.94
C LEU A 80 1.25 -0.40 9.75
N LYS A 81 0.92 -1.27 10.70
CA LYS A 81 -0.41 -1.86 10.83
C LYS A 81 -1.23 -1.05 11.82
N GLU A 82 -2.31 -0.44 11.33
CA GLU A 82 -3.25 0.24 12.21
C GLU A 82 -3.90 -0.76 13.17
N GLY A 83 -3.96 -0.36 14.44
CA GLY A 83 -4.66 -1.11 15.46
C GLY A 83 -6.17 -0.93 15.34
N LYS A 84 -6.93 -1.94 15.76
CA LYS A 84 -8.40 -1.86 15.81
C LYS A 84 -8.85 -1.48 17.20
N VAL A 85 -9.67 -0.43 17.31
CA VAL A 85 -10.35 0.03 18.54
C VAL A 85 -9.39 0.26 19.72
N LYS A 86 -9.18 -0.75 20.58
CA LYS A 86 -8.32 -0.69 21.78
C LYS A 86 -6.90 -1.20 21.52
N VAL A 87 -6.64 -1.78 20.36
CA VAL A 87 -5.31 -2.25 19.98
C VAL A 87 -4.53 -1.06 19.45
N LYS A 88 -3.32 -0.86 19.96
CA LYS A 88 -2.40 0.17 19.45
C LYS A 88 -1.89 -0.19 18.06
N ASN A 89 -1.49 0.83 17.30
CA ASN A 89 -0.75 0.63 16.05
C ASN A 89 0.53 -0.15 16.31
N ARG A 90 0.91 -0.98 15.34
CA ARG A 90 2.12 -1.80 15.40
C ARG A 90 2.98 -1.54 14.19
N PHE A 91 4.28 -1.42 14.43
CA PHE A 91 5.29 -1.42 13.39
C PHE A 91 5.89 -2.82 13.30
N TYR A 92 6.17 -3.26 12.09
CA TYR A 92 6.91 -4.47 11.79
C TYR A 92 8.05 -4.11 10.84
N SER A 93 9.25 -4.64 11.03
CA SER A 93 10.31 -4.53 10.03
C SER A 93 10.24 -5.68 9.04
N SER A 94 10.61 -5.42 7.78
CA SER A 94 10.84 -6.46 6.76
C SER A 94 12.01 -7.40 7.11
N LYS A 95 12.75 -7.14 8.20
CA LYS A 95 13.87 -7.97 8.69
C LYS A 95 13.53 -8.80 9.92
N ASP A 96 12.37 -8.61 10.54
CA ASP A 96 12.04 -9.16 11.88
C ASP A 96 11.43 -10.59 11.85
N LEU A 97 11.73 -11.41 10.84
CA LEU A 97 11.19 -12.78 10.76
C LEU A 97 12.07 -13.83 11.46
#